data_AF-A0A2T4VE49-F1
#
_entry.id   AF-A0A2T4VE49-F1
#
_cell.length_a   1.000
_cell.length_b   1.000
_cell.length_c   1.000
_cell.angle_alpha   90.00
_cell.angle_beta   90.00
_cell.angle_gamma   90.00
#
_symmetry.space_group_name_H-M   'P 1'
#
loop_
_entity.id
_entity.type
_entity.pdbx_description
1 polymer ?
#
loop_
_entity_poly.entity_id
_entity_poly.type
_entity_poly.pdbx_seq_one_letter_code
_entity_poly.pdbx_strand_id
1 'polypeptide(L)'
;MSRSRSKQMDFVHQFEGAQVLDGLLELAGTSHDSLTVLAHMRQAHAEGRTSQEVIPGLFEHEPRFGSPELARRLFQNLLGLWDLVEEGKPVRLEEGPRAPKPKKQKTEPPRPFAPGEPDTAFVEAAWRYLEDDAKARTRLHDAFENKQDALLGVLDAAGLTDEGYGVARHLLFELHAMLELGWPQGLASVAPEAMEAPGTEASPVPSALTAYADEALFEAEQDEEHPLSPEELAKVRTLVKRGGEALWSARKGK
;
A
#
# COMPACT_ATOMS: atom_id res chain seq x y z
N MET A 1 3.35 24.28 -55.35
CA MET A 1 4.05 22.98 -55.28
C MET A 1 5.00 23.00 -54.08
N SER A 2 4.46 22.85 -52.87
CA SER A 2 5.27 22.82 -51.64
C SER A 2 5.54 21.38 -51.25
N ARG A 3 6.78 20.92 -51.44
CA ARG A 3 7.29 19.69 -50.87
C ARG A 3 7.40 19.90 -49.35
N SER A 4 6.40 19.42 -48.62
CA SER A 4 6.48 19.28 -47.16
C SER A 4 7.67 18.38 -46.85
N ARG A 5 8.67 18.94 -46.16
CA ARG A 5 9.79 18.21 -45.59
C ARG A 5 9.21 17.10 -44.71
N SER A 6 9.32 15.86 -45.16
CA SER A 6 9.20 14.71 -44.28
C SER A 6 10.16 14.94 -43.13
N LYS A 7 9.64 15.01 -41.90
CA LYS A 7 10.45 14.81 -40.69
C LYS A 7 11.32 13.58 -40.99
N GLN A 8 12.64 13.73 -41.03
CA GLN A 8 13.53 12.59 -40.88
C GLN A 8 13.16 11.96 -39.54
N MET A 9 12.38 10.88 -39.61
CA MET A 9 11.99 10.10 -38.45
C MET A 9 13.06 9.04 -38.30
N ASP A 10 13.96 9.26 -37.34
CA ASP A 10 15.09 8.39 -37.10
C ASP A 10 14.62 6.95 -36.82
N PHE A 11 15.30 5.98 -37.43
CA PHE A 11 15.10 4.56 -37.18
C PHE A 11 16.07 4.14 -36.08
N VAL A 12 15.51 3.81 -34.92
CA VAL A 12 16.27 3.44 -33.70
C VAL A 12 15.79 2.08 -33.22
N HIS A 13 16.73 1.16 -32.96
CA HIS A 13 16.42 -0.12 -32.33
C HIS A 13 16.05 0.15 -30.87
N GLN A 14 14.77 0.01 -30.54
CA GLN A 14 14.26 0.34 -29.21
C GLN A 14 13.11 -0.60 -28.86
N PHE A 15 13.33 -1.43 -27.84
CA PHE A 15 12.28 -2.24 -27.24
C PHE A 15 11.46 -1.39 -26.27
N GLU A 16 10.20 -1.16 -26.60
CA GLU A 16 9.23 -0.39 -25.80
C GLU A 16 8.45 -1.27 -24.82
N GLY A 17 8.80 -2.56 -24.69
CA GLY A 17 8.15 -3.49 -23.75
C GLY A 17 7.20 -4.49 -24.40
N ALA A 18 6.90 -5.56 -23.65
CA ALA A 18 6.09 -6.69 -24.11
C ALA A 18 4.69 -6.26 -24.57
N GLN A 19 3.98 -5.46 -23.76
CA GLN A 19 2.61 -5.03 -24.09
C GLN A 19 2.53 -4.22 -25.40
N VAL A 20 3.54 -3.38 -25.68
CA VAL A 20 3.59 -2.62 -26.94
C VAL A 20 3.91 -3.55 -28.09
N LEU A 21 4.87 -4.46 -27.92
CA LEU A 21 5.21 -5.45 -28.93
C LEU A 21 4.05 -6.39 -29.24
N ASP A 22 3.33 -6.91 -28.24
CA ASP A 22 2.17 -7.80 -28.40
C ASP A 22 1.08 -7.14 -29.24
N GLY A 23 0.72 -5.89 -28.93
CA GLY A 23 -0.26 -5.15 -29.72
C GLY A 23 0.20 -4.89 -31.16
N LEU A 24 1.51 -4.70 -31.39
CA LEU A 24 2.05 -4.53 -32.74
C LEU A 24 2.12 -5.85 -33.53
N LEU A 25 2.38 -6.97 -32.85
CA LEU A 25 2.39 -8.31 -33.42
C LEU A 25 0.97 -8.74 -33.84
N GLU A 26 -0.01 -8.49 -32.97
CA GLU A 26 -1.43 -8.73 -33.27
C GLU A 26 -1.87 -7.91 -34.50
N LEU A 27 -1.53 -6.62 -34.54
CA LEU A 27 -1.84 -5.75 -35.69
C LEU A 27 -1.13 -6.17 -36.97
N ALA A 28 0.04 -6.81 -36.88
CA ALA A 28 0.76 -7.35 -38.01
C ALA A 28 0.25 -8.73 -38.47
N GLY A 29 -0.70 -9.31 -37.74
CA GLY A 29 -1.37 -10.57 -38.08
C GLY A 29 -0.58 -11.82 -37.72
N THR A 30 0.33 -11.75 -36.74
CA THR A 30 1.01 -12.94 -36.22
C THR A 30 0.32 -13.48 -34.97
N SER A 31 0.37 -14.79 -34.77
CA SER A 31 -0.15 -15.49 -33.58
C SER A 31 0.84 -15.52 -32.41
N HIS A 32 2.07 -15.05 -32.63
CA HIS A 32 3.12 -15.04 -31.62
C HIS A 32 2.96 -13.85 -30.66
N ASP A 33 3.09 -14.12 -29.36
CA ASP A 33 3.28 -13.10 -28.33
C ASP A 33 4.78 -12.78 -28.14
N SER A 34 5.07 -11.70 -27.42
CA SER A 34 6.42 -11.24 -27.10
C SER A 34 7.25 -12.29 -26.34
N LEU A 35 6.61 -13.18 -25.57
CA LEU A 35 7.27 -14.30 -24.90
C LEU A 35 7.75 -15.34 -25.90
N THR A 36 6.89 -15.73 -26.83
CA THR A 36 7.22 -16.68 -27.88
C THR A 36 8.27 -16.10 -28.83
N VAL A 37 8.15 -14.82 -29.19
CA VAL A 37 9.17 -14.12 -29.98
C VAL A 37 10.52 -14.10 -29.26
N LEU A 38 10.56 -13.74 -27.97
CA LEU A 38 11.80 -13.75 -27.20
C LEU A 38 12.43 -15.15 -27.12
N ALA A 39 11.61 -16.19 -26.92
CA ALA A 39 12.08 -17.57 -26.90
C ALA A 39 12.71 -17.97 -28.25
N HIS A 40 12.04 -17.64 -29.36
CA HIS A 40 12.55 -17.88 -30.72
C HIS A 40 13.85 -17.12 -30.98
N MET A 41 13.94 -15.86 -30.56
CA MET A 41 15.15 -15.05 -30.73
C MET A 41 16.33 -15.59 -29.93
N ARG A 42 16.11 -16.00 -28.67
CA ARG A 42 17.15 -16.63 -27.84
C ARG A 42 17.65 -17.93 -28.43
N GLN A 43 16.74 -18.78 -28.89
CA GLN A 43 17.08 -20.04 -29.54
C GLN A 43 17.90 -19.80 -30.81
N ALA A 44 17.45 -18.88 -31.68
CA ALA A 44 18.13 -18.59 -32.93
C ALA A 44 19.51 -17.92 -32.73
N HIS A 45 19.65 -17.07 -31.70
CA HIS A 45 20.95 -16.51 -31.32
C HIS A 45 21.91 -17.60 -30.82
N ALA A 46 21.42 -18.56 -30.03
CA ALA A 46 22.22 -19.73 -29.62
C ALA A 46 22.64 -20.62 -30.82
N GLU A 47 21.84 -20.64 -31.89
CA GLU A 47 22.14 -21.29 -33.17
C GLU A 47 23.04 -20.46 -34.10
N GLY A 48 23.44 -19.24 -33.71
CA GLY A 48 24.31 -18.35 -34.48
C GLY A 48 23.62 -17.68 -35.68
N ARG A 49 22.29 -17.64 -35.70
CA ARG A 49 21.49 -16.99 -36.76
C ARG A 49 21.37 -15.49 -36.53
N THR A 50 21.13 -14.74 -37.60
CA THR A 50 21.02 -13.27 -37.53
C THR A 50 19.57 -12.79 -37.42
N SER A 51 19.35 -11.57 -36.92
CA SER A 51 18.01 -10.96 -36.84
C SER A 51 17.28 -10.91 -38.19
N GLN A 52 18.00 -10.71 -39.29
CA GLN A 52 17.45 -10.68 -40.65
C GLN A 52 16.90 -12.03 -41.11
N GLU A 53 17.39 -13.14 -40.55
CA GLU A 53 16.92 -14.49 -40.83
C GLU A 53 15.78 -14.92 -39.90
N VAL A 54 15.70 -14.32 -38.72
CA VAL A 54 14.75 -14.70 -37.67
C VAL A 54 13.46 -13.90 -37.76
N ILE A 55 13.56 -12.57 -37.91
CA ILE A 55 12.41 -11.66 -37.87
C ILE A 55 11.39 -11.95 -38.98
N PRO A 56 11.77 -12.17 -40.26
CA PRO A 56 10.81 -12.53 -41.30
C PRO A 56 10.09 -13.86 -41.02
N GLY A 57 10.75 -14.80 -40.34
CA GLY A 57 10.20 -16.11 -39.97
C GLY A 57 9.16 -16.07 -38.85
N LEU A 58 8.94 -14.91 -38.21
CA LEU A 58 7.90 -14.72 -37.20
C LEU A 58 6.50 -14.52 -37.80
N PHE A 59 6.41 -14.35 -39.12
CA PHE A 59 5.16 -14.07 -39.83
C PHE A 59 4.86 -15.19 -40.83
N GLU A 60 3.67 -15.80 -40.72
CA GLU A 60 3.20 -16.81 -41.67
C GLU A 60 2.93 -16.22 -43.07
N HIS A 61 2.58 -14.94 -43.11
CA HIS A 61 2.31 -14.15 -44.31
C HIS A 61 2.99 -12.79 -44.21
N GLU A 62 3.20 -12.13 -45.35
CA GLU A 62 3.78 -10.79 -45.36
C GLU A 62 2.93 -9.83 -44.49
N PRO A 63 3.51 -9.21 -43.45
CA PRO A 63 2.75 -8.42 -42.49
C PRO A 63 2.17 -7.18 -43.16
N ARG A 64 0.86 -6.96 -43.00
CA ARG A 64 0.13 -5.84 -43.58
C ARG A 64 -0.11 -4.77 -42.53
N PHE A 65 0.42 -3.58 -42.75
CA PHE A 65 0.31 -2.48 -41.79
C PHE A 65 -0.70 -1.44 -42.24
N GLY A 66 -1.52 -0.97 -41.30
CA GLY A 66 -2.46 0.14 -41.53
C GLY A 66 -1.76 1.50 -41.74
N SER A 67 -0.50 1.63 -41.35
CA SER A 67 0.32 2.80 -41.65
C SER A 67 1.83 2.47 -41.66
N PRO A 68 2.67 3.25 -42.37
CA PRO A 68 4.13 3.10 -42.34
C PRO A 68 4.74 3.27 -40.95
N GLU A 69 4.12 4.06 -40.07
CA GLU A 69 4.58 4.31 -38.71
C GLU A 69 4.43 3.06 -37.83
N LEU A 70 3.36 2.29 -38.01
CA LEU A 70 3.15 1.02 -37.29
C LEU A 70 4.18 -0.03 -37.73
N ALA A 71 4.42 -0.14 -39.03
CA ALA A 71 5.46 -1.02 -39.58
C ALA A 71 6.82 -0.69 -38.97
N ARG A 72 7.20 0.59 -39.01
CA ARG A 72 8.45 1.07 -38.42
C ARG A 72 8.53 0.72 -36.94
N ARG A 73 7.49 1.04 -36.17
CA ARG A 73 7.47 0.81 -34.72
C ARG A 73 7.59 -0.67 -34.37
N LEU A 74 6.95 -1.57 -35.11
CA LEU A 74 7.10 -3.02 -34.93
C LEU A 74 8.55 -3.45 -35.15
N PHE A 75 9.14 -3.08 -36.29
CA PHE A 75 10.52 -3.49 -36.60
C PHE A 75 11.54 -2.87 -35.64
N GLN A 76 11.33 -1.64 -35.17
CA GLN A 76 12.16 -1.03 -34.12
C GLN A 76 12.10 -1.82 -32.81
N ASN A 77 10.92 -2.31 -32.42
CA ASN A 77 10.74 -3.12 -31.22
C ASN A 77 11.37 -4.51 -31.38
N LEU A 78 11.19 -5.16 -32.53
CA LEU A 78 11.77 -6.48 -32.80
C LEU A 78 13.30 -6.43 -32.84
N LEU A 79 13.88 -5.43 -33.50
CA LEU A 79 15.33 -5.24 -33.55
C LEU A 79 15.89 -4.81 -32.20
N GLY A 80 15.20 -3.92 -31.47
CA GLY A 80 15.59 -3.58 -30.10
C GLY A 80 15.53 -4.76 -29.14
N LEU A 81 14.58 -5.68 -29.32
CA LEU A 81 14.50 -6.92 -28.54
C LEU A 81 15.66 -7.87 -28.89
N TRP A 82 16.00 -7.97 -30.18
CA TRP A 82 17.14 -8.76 -30.65
C TRP A 82 18.47 -8.25 -30.07
N ASP A 83 18.71 -6.94 -30.09
CA ASP A 83 19.92 -6.33 -29.52
C ASP A 83 20.07 -6.68 -28.03
N LEU A 84 18.96 -6.71 -27.27
CA LEU A 84 18.98 -7.13 -25.86
C LEU A 84 19.34 -8.62 -25.67
N VAL A 85 18.95 -9.47 -26.63
CA VAL A 85 19.32 -10.90 -26.64
C VAL A 85 20.81 -11.06 -26.97
N GLU A 86 21.34 -10.32 -27.95
CA GLU A 86 22.78 -10.31 -28.28
C GLU A 86 23.64 -9.81 -27.12
N GLU A 87 23.16 -8.80 -26.38
CA GLU A 87 23.83 -8.30 -25.16
C GLU A 87 23.85 -9.33 -24.01
N GLY A 88 23.12 -10.45 -24.12
CA GLY A 88 23.07 -11.51 -23.11
C GLY A 88 22.40 -11.10 -21.80
N LYS A 89 21.68 -9.97 -21.78
CA LYS A 89 21.00 -9.48 -20.57
C LYS A 89 19.68 -10.23 -20.37
N PRO A 90 19.26 -10.46 -19.10
CA PRO A 90 17.94 -11.01 -18.82
C PRO A 90 16.87 -10.02 -19.25
N VAL A 91 16.26 -10.26 -20.42
CA VAL A 91 15.08 -9.51 -20.89
C VAL A 91 13.91 -9.82 -19.98
N ARG A 92 13.46 -8.81 -19.22
CA ARG A 92 12.25 -8.87 -18.40
C ARG A 92 11.06 -8.44 -19.23
N LEU A 93 10.25 -9.40 -19.67
CA LEU A 93 9.04 -9.14 -20.48
C LEU A 93 7.94 -8.43 -19.66
N GLU A 94 7.93 -8.57 -18.34
CA GLU A 94 6.93 -7.90 -17.47
C GLU A 94 7.20 -6.41 -17.24
N GLU A 95 8.33 -5.87 -17.73
CA GLU A 95 8.73 -4.47 -17.53
C GLU A 95 8.68 -3.70 -18.85
N GLY A 96 7.47 -3.47 -19.37
CA GLY A 96 7.27 -2.30 -20.24
C GLY A 96 7.57 -1.01 -19.48
N PRO A 97 7.80 0.13 -20.17
CA PRO A 97 7.95 1.44 -19.54
C PRO A 97 6.68 1.69 -18.75
N ARG A 98 6.78 1.44 -17.44
CA ARG A 98 5.72 1.65 -16.48
C ARG A 98 5.28 3.10 -16.67
N ALA A 99 4.04 3.32 -17.10
CA ALA A 99 3.41 4.63 -16.95
C ALA A 99 3.76 5.10 -15.53
N PRO A 100 4.32 6.31 -15.35
CA PRO A 100 4.78 6.73 -14.03
C PRO A 100 3.61 6.48 -13.10
N LYS A 101 3.80 5.53 -12.15
CA LYS A 101 2.78 5.17 -11.17
C LYS A 101 2.20 6.50 -10.73
N PRO A 102 0.89 6.77 -10.87
CA PRO A 102 0.32 7.99 -10.30
C PRO A 102 0.86 8.00 -8.88
N LYS A 103 1.70 9.00 -8.56
CA LYS A 103 2.37 9.05 -7.26
C LYS A 103 1.25 8.89 -6.28
N LYS A 104 1.22 7.78 -5.52
CA LYS A 104 0.20 7.57 -4.49
C LYS A 104 0.21 8.88 -3.70
N GLN A 105 -0.88 9.63 -3.81
CA GLN A 105 -0.97 10.92 -3.17
C GLN A 105 -0.82 10.59 -1.70
N LYS A 106 0.28 11.04 -1.11
CA LYS A 106 0.61 10.66 0.25
C LYS A 106 -0.52 11.20 1.12
N THR A 107 -1.29 10.32 1.75
CA THR A 107 -2.34 10.74 2.67
C THR A 107 -1.69 11.64 3.71
N GLU A 108 -2.17 12.87 3.82
CA GLU A 108 -1.63 13.82 4.77
C GLU A 108 -2.12 13.45 6.18
N PRO A 109 -1.27 13.57 7.21
CA PRO A 109 -1.72 13.36 8.58
C PRO A 109 -2.80 14.38 8.93
N PRO A 110 -3.75 14.04 9.82
CA PRO A 110 -4.77 14.97 10.27
C PRO A 110 -4.13 16.20 10.93
N ARG A 111 -4.82 17.34 10.86
CA ARG A 111 -4.37 18.54 11.58
C ARG A 111 -4.47 18.28 13.09
N PRO A 112 -3.46 18.71 13.89
CA PRO A 112 -3.53 18.56 15.34
C PRO A 112 -4.77 19.24 15.93
N PHE A 113 -5.40 18.60 16.92
CA PHE A 113 -6.54 19.17 17.65
C PHE A 113 -6.10 20.06 18.84
N ALA A 114 -4.84 19.96 19.28
CA ALA A 114 -4.32 20.77 20.38
C ALA A 114 -4.43 22.28 20.09
N PRO A 115 -4.78 23.13 21.08
CA PRO A 115 -4.95 22.82 22.51
C PRO A 115 -6.37 22.35 22.91
N GLY A 116 -7.24 22.00 21.96
CA GLY A 116 -8.61 21.55 22.21
C GLY A 116 -8.76 20.04 22.38
N GLU A 117 -9.90 19.53 21.93
CA GLU A 117 -10.26 18.11 21.94
C GLU A 117 -10.49 17.62 20.51
N PRO A 118 -10.24 16.33 20.22
CA PRO A 118 -10.57 15.74 18.93
C PRO A 118 -12.10 15.77 18.72
N ASP A 119 -12.52 16.19 17.53
CA ASP A 119 -13.88 16.02 17.04
C ASP A 119 -13.99 14.77 16.16
N THR A 120 -15.21 14.45 15.72
CA THR A 120 -15.45 13.30 14.83
C THR A 120 -14.64 13.42 13.53
N ALA A 121 -14.52 14.63 12.97
CA ALA A 121 -13.77 14.83 11.73
C ALA A 121 -12.28 14.52 11.87
N PHE A 122 -11.68 14.85 13.03
CA PHE A 122 -10.32 14.47 13.36
C PHE A 122 -10.18 12.96 13.49
N VAL A 123 -11.08 12.30 14.22
CA VAL A 123 -11.03 10.84 14.45
C VAL A 123 -11.10 10.08 13.12
N GLU A 124 -12.06 10.43 12.26
CA GLU A 124 -12.20 9.87 10.91
C GLU A 124 -10.94 10.08 10.05
N ALA A 125 -10.38 11.29 10.08
CA ALA A 125 -9.17 11.60 9.33
C ALA A 125 -7.95 10.83 9.87
N ALA A 126 -7.85 10.64 11.18
CA ALA A 126 -6.79 9.89 11.83
C ALA A 126 -6.90 8.39 11.51
N TRP A 127 -8.09 7.80 11.63
CA TRP A 127 -8.37 6.42 11.26
C TRP A 127 -7.99 6.16 9.79
N ARG A 128 -8.51 6.96 8.86
CA ARG A 128 -8.18 6.81 7.43
C ARG A 128 -6.68 6.99 7.14
N TYR A 129 -6.01 7.89 7.85
CA TYR A 129 -4.55 8.03 7.73
C TYR A 129 -3.80 6.77 8.17
N LEU A 130 -4.25 6.10 9.24
CA LEU A 130 -3.67 4.84 9.72
C LEU A 130 -3.92 3.67 8.76
N GLU A 131 -5.07 3.64 8.08
CA GLU A 131 -5.35 2.65 7.03
C GLU A 131 -4.48 2.87 5.78
N ASP A 132 -4.37 4.11 5.32
CA ASP A 132 -3.71 4.44 4.06
C ASP A 132 -2.17 4.42 4.12
N ASP A 133 -1.58 4.84 5.24
CA ASP A 133 -0.12 4.96 5.42
C ASP A 133 0.41 3.86 6.36
N ALA A 134 0.60 2.65 5.81
CA ALA A 134 1.15 1.51 6.53
C ALA A 134 2.48 1.80 7.24
N LYS A 135 3.34 2.66 6.68
CA LYS A 135 4.61 3.01 7.32
C LYS A 135 4.40 3.89 8.54
N ALA A 136 3.47 4.85 8.47
CA ALA A 136 3.10 5.65 9.61
C ALA A 136 2.43 4.81 10.70
N ARG A 137 1.55 3.89 10.31
CA ARG A 137 0.92 2.92 11.22
C ARG A 137 1.97 2.08 11.95
N THR A 138 2.93 1.47 11.24
CA THR A 138 4.04 0.71 11.87
C THR A 138 4.83 1.57 12.85
N ARG A 139 5.20 2.80 12.47
CA ARG A 139 5.94 3.68 13.38
C ARG A 139 5.14 4.04 14.65
N LEU A 140 3.85 4.28 14.52
CA LEU A 140 2.98 4.57 15.66
C LEU A 140 2.75 3.34 16.52
N HIS A 141 2.69 2.16 15.90
CA HIS A 141 2.59 0.88 16.58
C HIS A 141 3.87 0.60 17.39
N ASP A 142 5.05 0.73 16.79
CA ASP A 142 6.32 0.63 17.50
C ASP A 142 6.39 1.63 18.67
N ALA A 143 5.89 2.86 18.48
CA ALA A 143 5.84 3.85 19.55
C ALA A 143 4.90 3.45 20.69
N PHE A 144 3.75 2.84 20.36
CA PHE A 144 2.80 2.32 21.34
C PHE A 144 3.43 1.17 22.15
N GLU A 145 4.01 0.17 21.49
CA GLU A 145 4.66 -0.97 22.17
C GLU A 145 5.77 -0.51 23.10
N ASN A 146 6.62 0.42 22.65
CA ASN A 146 7.76 0.87 23.45
C ASN A 146 7.38 1.82 24.58
N LYS A 147 6.41 2.72 24.38
CA LYS A 147 6.05 3.73 25.39
C LYS A 147 5.03 3.21 26.39
N GLN A 148 4.18 2.27 26.00
CA GLN A 148 3.04 1.79 26.77
C GLN A 148 3.21 0.36 27.29
N ASP A 149 4.46 -0.10 27.42
CA ASP A 149 4.83 -1.42 27.97
C ASP A 149 4.10 -1.73 29.30
N ALA A 150 4.01 -0.76 30.22
CA ALA A 150 3.30 -0.94 31.49
C ALA A 150 1.77 -1.12 31.31
N LEU A 151 1.15 -0.41 30.37
CA LEU A 151 -0.27 -0.60 30.03
C LEU A 151 -0.49 -1.96 29.37
N LEU A 152 0.42 -2.39 28.48
CA LEU A 152 0.37 -3.72 27.88
C LEU A 152 0.50 -4.83 28.93
N GLY A 153 1.39 -4.65 29.91
CA GLY A 153 1.51 -5.57 31.04
C GLY A 153 0.22 -5.69 31.88
N VAL A 154 -0.56 -4.62 32.01
CA VAL A 154 -1.89 -4.68 32.66
C VAL A 154 -2.88 -5.49 31.80
N LEU A 155 -2.84 -5.36 30.48
CA LEU A 155 -3.69 -6.16 29.59
C LEU A 155 -3.32 -7.65 29.66
N ASP A 156 -2.03 -7.97 29.64
CA ASP A 156 -1.52 -9.35 29.76
C ASP A 156 -1.97 -9.98 31.10
N ALA A 157 -1.92 -9.21 32.19
CA ALA A 157 -2.33 -9.67 33.51
C ALA A 157 -3.85 -9.77 33.71
N ALA A 158 -4.66 -9.25 32.78
CA ALA A 158 -6.12 -9.20 32.92
C ALA A 158 -6.82 -10.56 32.69
N GLY A 159 -6.07 -11.58 32.24
CA GLY A 159 -6.60 -12.92 32.03
C GLY A 159 -7.63 -12.99 30.91
N LEU A 160 -7.42 -12.19 29.86
CA LEU A 160 -8.21 -12.24 28.63
C LEU A 160 -7.86 -13.47 27.80
N THR A 161 -8.75 -13.88 26.90
CA THR A 161 -8.39 -14.82 25.82
C THR A 161 -7.47 -14.13 24.80
N ASP A 162 -6.85 -14.91 23.90
CA ASP A 162 -6.01 -14.35 22.84
C ASP A 162 -6.79 -13.38 21.95
N GLU A 163 -8.06 -13.68 21.65
CA GLU A 163 -8.96 -12.82 20.90
C GLU A 163 -9.31 -11.55 21.68
N GLY A 164 -9.70 -11.69 22.96
CA GLY A 164 -10.05 -10.55 23.81
C GLY A 164 -8.86 -9.61 24.01
N TYR A 165 -7.67 -10.16 24.20
CA TYR A 165 -6.42 -9.43 24.27
C TYR A 165 -6.11 -8.73 22.93
N GLY A 166 -6.23 -9.44 21.82
CA GLY A 166 -6.00 -8.90 20.48
C GLY A 166 -6.87 -7.68 20.19
N VAL A 167 -8.17 -7.78 20.51
CA VAL A 167 -9.13 -6.67 20.40
C VAL A 167 -8.72 -5.52 21.31
N ALA A 168 -8.55 -5.75 22.61
CA ALA A 168 -8.20 -4.70 23.57
C ALA A 168 -6.91 -3.95 23.18
N ARG A 169 -5.86 -4.69 22.82
CA ARG A 169 -4.57 -4.15 22.40
C ARG A 169 -4.70 -3.36 21.10
N HIS A 170 -5.45 -3.85 20.13
CA HIS A 170 -5.66 -3.17 18.86
C HIS A 170 -6.37 -1.82 19.06
N LEU A 171 -7.50 -1.80 19.78
CA LEU A 171 -8.24 -0.57 20.07
C LEU A 171 -7.38 0.44 20.85
N LEU A 172 -6.63 0.00 21.85
CA LEU A 172 -5.77 0.89 22.65
C LEU A 172 -4.60 1.46 21.84
N PHE A 173 -4.06 0.67 20.90
CA PHE A 173 -3.11 1.16 19.92
C PHE A 173 -3.71 2.29 19.07
N GLU A 174 -4.92 2.11 18.54
CA GLU A 174 -5.56 3.12 17.67
C GLU A 174 -5.86 4.41 18.43
N LEU A 175 -6.41 4.31 19.64
CA LEU A 175 -6.63 5.47 20.51
C LEU A 175 -5.31 6.19 20.82
N HIS A 176 -4.24 5.46 21.15
CA HIS A 176 -2.91 6.04 21.32
C HIS A 176 -2.44 6.76 20.04
N ALA A 177 -2.57 6.11 18.88
CA ALA A 177 -2.11 6.64 17.61
C ALA A 177 -2.86 7.94 17.23
N MET A 178 -4.19 7.97 17.43
CA MET A 178 -5.01 9.18 17.24
C MET A 178 -4.53 10.32 18.15
N LEU A 179 -4.21 10.02 19.41
CA LEU A 179 -3.71 11.03 20.34
C LEU A 179 -2.29 11.51 19.98
N GLU A 180 -1.37 10.64 19.56
CA GLU A 180 -0.03 11.04 19.07
C GLU A 180 -0.11 11.90 17.80
N LEU A 181 -1.08 11.64 16.91
CA LEU A 181 -1.30 12.44 15.71
C LEU A 181 -1.88 13.82 16.04
N GLY A 182 -2.76 13.89 17.04
CA GLY A 182 -3.51 15.09 17.37
C GLY A 182 -2.89 16.00 18.44
N TRP A 183 -1.95 15.48 19.23
CA TRP A 183 -1.28 16.19 20.31
C TRP A 183 0.23 16.34 20.04
N PRO A 184 0.72 17.50 19.56
CA PRO A 184 2.10 17.66 19.11
C PRO A 184 3.17 17.43 20.19
N GLN A 185 2.83 17.61 21.47
CA GLN A 185 3.74 17.34 22.58
C GLN A 185 3.88 15.83 22.87
N GLY A 186 3.03 14.99 22.27
CA GLY A 186 2.97 13.54 22.44
C GLY A 186 2.41 13.10 23.79
N LEU A 187 2.43 11.79 24.01
CA LEU A 187 2.00 11.18 25.27
C LEU A 187 3.19 10.76 26.14
N ALA A 188 2.97 10.78 27.45
CA ALA A 188 3.77 10.09 28.45
C ALA A 188 3.39 8.59 28.48
N SER A 189 4.20 7.80 29.18
CA SER A 189 3.87 6.40 29.48
C SER A 189 2.73 6.36 30.51
N VAL A 190 1.77 5.46 30.30
CA VAL A 190 0.70 5.18 31.25
C VAL A 190 1.22 4.28 32.37
N ALA A 191 1.10 4.73 33.62
CA ALA A 191 1.43 3.92 34.78
C ALA A 191 0.31 2.89 35.06
N PRO A 192 0.61 1.69 35.60
CA PRO A 192 -0.40 0.66 35.87
C PRO A 192 -1.57 1.15 36.74
N GLU A 193 -1.29 2.03 37.72
CA GLU A 193 -2.28 2.57 38.64
C GLU A 193 -3.33 3.43 37.93
N ALA A 194 -2.98 4.02 36.77
CA ALA A 194 -3.92 4.79 35.97
C ALA A 194 -4.96 3.91 35.24
N MET A 195 -4.73 2.59 35.18
CA MET A 195 -5.67 1.60 34.67
C MET A 195 -6.59 1.02 35.75
N GLU A 196 -6.41 1.43 37.01
CA GLU A 196 -7.29 1.06 38.11
C GLU A 196 -8.60 1.88 38.07
N ALA A 197 -9.54 1.59 38.97
CA ALA A 197 -10.84 2.26 38.98
C ALA A 197 -10.66 3.79 39.01
N PRO A 198 -11.43 4.55 38.22
CA PRO A 198 -11.19 5.98 38.05
C PRO A 198 -11.23 6.70 39.40
N GLY A 199 -10.15 7.41 39.71
CA GLY A 199 -10.15 8.41 40.77
C GLY A 199 -11.14 9.53 40.43
N THR A 200 -11.69 10.19 41.44
CA THR A 200 -12.78 11.18 41.31
C THR A 200 -12.40 12.45 40.50
N GLU A 201 -11.15 12.56 40.04
CA GLU A 201 -10.57 13.76 39.42
C GLU A 201 -10.18 13.58 37.93
N ALA A 202 -10.45 12.42 37.30
CA ALA A 202 -10.10 12.21 35.90
C ALA A 202 -10.94 13.10 34.96
N SER A 203 -10.28 13.85 34.07
CA SER A 203 -10.97 14.56 32.99
C SER A 203 -11.63 13.55 32.05
N PRO A 204 -12.93 13.72 31.71
CA PRO A 204 -13.61 12.79 30.84
C PRO A 204 -12.91 12.72 29.48
N VAL A 205 -12.90 11.51 28.89
CA VAL A 205 -12.44 11.31 27.51
C VAL A 205 -13.45 12.01 26.57
N PRO A 206 -12.97 12.68 25.51
CA PRO A 206 -13.83 13.32 24.52
C PRO A 206 -14.78 12.32 23.87
N SER A 207 -16.02 12.76 23.69
CA SER A 207 -17.10 11.92 23.12
C SER A 207 -16.75 11.29 21.77
N ALA A 208 -15.97 11.97 20.92
CA ALA A 208 -15.56 11.43 19.61
C ALA A 208 -14.68 10.17 19.74
N LEU A 209 -13.75 10.15 20.71
CA LEU A 209 -12.91 8.97 20.97
C LEU A 209 -13.70 7.86 21.66
N THR A 210 -14.63 8.20 22.56
CA THR A 210 -15.53 7.23 23.19
C THR A 210 -16.44 6.56 22.16
N ALA A 211 -17.04 7.34 21.26
CA ALA A 211 -17.91 6.83 20.21
C ALA A 211 -17.16 5.86 19.28
N TYR A 212 -15.94 6.21 18.87
CA TYR A 212 -15.09 5.32 18.07
C TYR A 212 -14.82 3.99 18.78
N ALA A 213 -14.43 4.04 20.05
CA ALA A 213 -14.16 2.82 20.81
C ALA A 213 -15.41 1.96 21.00
N ASP A 214 -16.57 2.58 21.24
CA ASP A 214 -17.85 1.86 21.38
C ASP A 214 -18.29 1.20 20.07
N GLU A 215 -18.08 1.86 18.92
CA GLU A 215 -18.36 1.31 17.59
C GLU A 215 -17.45 0.13 17.26
N ALA A 216 -16.14 0.28 17.43
CA ALA A 216 -15.19 -0.82 17.20
C ALA A 216 -15.41 -2.02 18.14
N LEU A 217 -15.84 -1.78 19.40
CA LEU A 217 -16.23 -2.86 20.31
C LEU A 217 -17.55 -3.53 19.90
N PHE A 218 -18.49 -2.79 19.34
CA PHE A 218 -19.72 -3.35 18.79
C PHE A 218 -19.42 -4.22 17.56
N GLU A 219 -18.52 -3.79 16.67
CA GLU A 219 -18.09 -4.60 15.53
C GLU A 219 -17.42 -5.91 15.99
N ALA A 220 -16.55 -5.86 17.00
CA ALA A 220 -15.91 -7.05 17.57
C ALA A 220 -16.92 -8.02 18.24
N GLU A 221 -18.04 -7.53 18.75
CA GLU A 221 -19.14 -8.36 19.26
C GLU A 221 -19.88 -9.11 18.14
N GLN A 222 -19.98 -8.49 16.96
CA GLN A 222 -20.67 -9.02 15.79
C GLN A 222 -19.76 -9.82 14.84
N ASP A 223 -18.49 -10.07 15.22
CA ASP A 223 -17.55 -10.84 14.41
C ASP A 223 -18.06 -12.26 14.19
N GLU A 224 -18.30 -12.63 12.92
CA GLU A 224 -18.84 -13.95 12.55
C GLU A 224 -17.78 -15.06 12.61
N GLU A 225 -16.48 -14.72 12.51
CA GLU A 225 -15.37 -15.67 12.51
C GLU A 225 -14.88 -15.94 13.93
N HIS A 226 -14.78 -14.90 14.76
CA HIS A 226 -14.20 -14.98 16.11
C HIS A 226 -14.98 -14.15 17.15
N PRO A 227 -16.26 -14.47 17.42
CA PRO A 227 -17.07 -13.70 18.36
C PRO A 227 -16.56 -13.81 19.79
N LEU A 228 -16.42 -12.68 20.47
CA LEU A 228 -16.15 -12.64 21.90
C LEU A 228 -17.40 -13.05 22.71
N SER A 229 -17.21 -13.82 23.78
CA SER A 229 -18.31 -14.07 24.72
C SER A 229 -18.76 -12.76 25.40
N PRO A 230 -20.03 -12.61 25.81
CA PRO A 230 -20.51 -11.41 26.47
C PRO A 230 -19.73 -11.03 27.75
N GLU A 231 -19.29 -12.03 28.52
CA GLU A 231 -18.47 -11.81 29.72
C GLU A 231 -17.09 -11.27 29.36
N GLU A 232 -16.46 -11.81 28.31
CA GLU A 232 -15.16 -11.37 27.84
C GLU A 232 -15.23 -9.96 27.24
N LEU A 233 -16.24 -9.69 26.41
CA LEU A 233 -16.50 -8.37 25.86
C LEU A 233 -16.70 -7.31 26.96
N ALA A 234 -17.37 -7.65 28.06
CA ALA A 234 -17.54 -6.74 29.20
C ALA A 234 -16.20 -6.40 29.87
N LYS A 235 -15.27 -7.37 29.98
CA LYS A 235 -13.91 -7.11 30.48
C LYS A 235 -13.13 -6.24 29.50
N VAL A 236 -13.14 -6.58 28.21
CA VAL A 236 -12.45 -5.81 27.15
C VAL A 236 -12.96 -4.38 27.14
N ARG A 237 -14.29 -4.15 27.15
CA ARG A 237 -14.90 -2.82 27.21
C ARG A 237 -14.42 -2.04 28.44
N THR A 238 -14.34 -2.68 29.59
CA THR A 238 -13.84 -2.05 30.83
C THR A 238 -12.37 -1.63 30.68
N LEU A 239 -11.52 -2.51 30.14
CA LEU A 239 -10.09 -2.26 29.96
C LEU A 239 -9.83 -1.17 28.90
N VAL A 240 -10.52 -1.21 27.76
CA VAL A 240 -10.41 -0.21 26.70
C VAL A 240 -10.86 1.16 27.23
N LYS A 241 -11.96 1.22 27.99
CA LYS A 241 -12.41 2.47 28.61
C LYS A 241 -11.36 3.06 29.54
N ARG A 242 -10.84 2.26 30.47
CA ARG A 242 -9.80 2.72 31.43
C ARG A 242 -8.50 3.09 30.72
N GLY A 243 -8.09 2.33 29.72
CA GLY A 243 -6.92 2.65 28.91
C GLY A 243 -7.10 3.93 28.10
N GLY A 244 -8.28 4.18 27.54
CA GLY A 244 -8.62 5.45 26.90
C GLY A 244 -8.54 6.64 27.86
N GLU A 245 -9.07 6.50 29.07
CA GLU A 245 -8.99 7.52 30.15
C GLU A 245 -7.54 7.78 30.58
N ALA A 246 -6.75 6.73 30.74
CA ALA A 246 -5.34 6.82 31.11
C ALA A 246 -4.50 7.48 30.01
N LEU A 247 -4.69 7.08 28.75
CA LEU A 247 -4.04 7.70 27.59
C LEU A 247 -4.44 9.18 27.44
N TRP A 248 -5.72 9.51 27.62
CA TRP A 248 -6.18 10.89 27.61
C TRP A 248 -5.51 11.75 28.69
N SER A 249 -5.32 11.18 29.88
CA SER A 249 -4.67 11.84 31.00
C SER A 249 -3.14 11.95 30.82
N ALA A 250 -2.51 11.05 30.07
CA ALA A 250 -1.07 10.99 29.84
C ALA A 250 -0.52 12.02 28.82
N ARG A 251 -1.34 12.95 28.31
CA ARG A 251 -0.86 13.96 27.36
C ARG A 251 0.13 14.93 28.02
N LYS A 252 1.26 15.16 27.36
CA LYS A 252 2.33 16.02 27.87
C LYS A 252 1.97 17.50 27.81
N GLY A 253 2.36 18.24 28.85
CA GLY A 253 2.23 19.70 28.94
C GLY A 253 0.79 20.20 28.89
N LYS A 254 -0.14 19.40 29.42
CA LYS A 254 -1.56 19.69 29.57
C LYS A 254 -1.84 20.47 30.86
#